data_AF-A0A847XA79-F1
#
_entry.id   AF-A0A847XA79-F1
#
_cell.length_a   1.000
_cell.length_b   1.000
_cell.length_c   1.000
_cell.angle_alpha   90.00
_cell.angle_beta   90.00
_cell.angle_gamma   90.00
#
_symmetry.space_group_name_H-M   'P 1'
#
loop_
_entity.id
_entity.type
_entity.pdbx_description
1 polymer ?
#
loop_
_entity_poly.entity_id
_entity_poly.type
_entity_poly.pdbx_seq_one_letter_code
_entity_poly.pdbx_strand_id
1 'polypeptide(L)' 'MRVPEYSGNLRANFIHIPKEIEEANGIRIFGRLIKSIIFTTDVAIIRNSNADAVIAVYP' A
#
# COMPACT_ATOMS: atom_id res chain seq x y z
N MET A 1 4.38 12.34 19.07
CA MET A 1 5.43 11.35 19.38
C MET A 1 6.10 10.99 18.06
N ARG A 2 7.44 11.12 17.95
CA ARG A 2 8.15 10.77 16.71
C ARG A 2 8.57 9.30 16.84
N VAL A 3 7.87 8.42 16.15
CA VAL A 3 8.23 6.99 16.10
C VAL A 3 9.46 6.86 15.21
N PRO A 4 10.59 6.32 15.70
CA PRO A 4 11.76 6.12 14.86
C PRO A 4 11.46 5.08 13.78
N GLU A 5 11.86 5.39 12.55
CA GLU A 5 11.67 4.53 11.38
C GLU A 5 13.05 4.20 10.78
N TYR A 6 13.25 2.95 10.37
CA TYR A 6 14.44 2.49 9.69
C TYR A 6 14.07 2.04 8.26
N SER A 7 14.73 2.60 7.26
CA SER A 7 14.66 2.13 5.88
C SER A 7 16.07 1.74 5.41
N GLY A 8 16.22 0.49 4.97
CA GLY A 8 17.48 0.01 4.42
C GLY A 8 17.65 0.42 2.95
N ASN A 9 18.90 0.43 2.45
CA ASN A 9 19.21 0.85 1.08
C ASN A 9 18.42 0.11 -0.03
N LEU A 10 18.07 -1.15 0.18
CA LEU A 10 17.29 -1.96 -0.78
C LEU A 10 15.80 -1.55 -0.86
N ARG A 11 15.32 -0.67 0.03
CA ARG A 11 13.96 -0.14 0.06
C ARG A 11 13.90 1.34 -0.30
N ALA A 12 14.93 1.88 -0.94
CA ALA A 12 14.96 3.28 -1.37
C ALA A 12 13.75 3.69 -2.24
N ASN A 13 13.18 2.76 -3.00
CA ASN A 13 12.03 3.00 -3.87
C ASN A 13 10.69 2.52 -3.28
N PHE A 14 10.59 2.34 -1.96
CA PHE A 14 9.35 1.90 -1.33
C PHE A 14 8.23 2.92 -1.53
N ILE A 15 7.09 2.47 -2.07
CA ILE A 15 5.95 3.31 -2.38
C ILE A 15 5.08 3.39 -1.12
N HIS A 16 5.14 4.54 -0.45
CA HIS A 16 4.30 4.83 0.70
C HIS A 16 2.95 5.39 0.25
N ILE A 17 1.86 4.82 0.76
CA ILE A 17 0.52 5.38 0.62
C ILE A 17 0.45 6.73 1.38
N PRO A 18 -0.21 7.75 0.81
CA PRO A 18 -0.43 9.04 1.47
C PRO A 18 -1.14 8.89 2.83
N LYS A 19 -0.78 9.74 3.80
CA LYS A 19 -1.35 9.69 5.16
C LYS A 19 -2.84 10.02 5.16
N GLU A 20 -3.29 10.79 4.19
CA GLU A 20 -4.67 11.17 3.92
C GLU A 20 -5.58 9.95 3.76
N ILE A 21 -5.03 8.77 3.44
CA ILE A 21 -5.80 7.52 3.40
C ILE A 21 -6.41 7.14 4.75
N GLU A 22 -5.83 7.62 5.87
CA GLU A 22 -6.35 7.37 7.20
C GLU A 22 -7.76 7.98 7.38
N GLU A 23 -8.04 9.09 6.70
CA GLU A 23 -9.33 9.79 6.69
C GLU A 23 -10.38 9.10 5.81
N ALA A 24 -9.95 8.21 4.91
CA ALA A 24 -10.88 7.48 4.06
C ALA A 24 -11.68 6.44 4.85
N ASN A 25 -12.97 6.32 4.51
CA ASN A 25 -13.85 5.29 5.08
C ASN A 25 -13.39 3.87 4.69
N GLY A 26 -12.99 3.68 3.43
CA GLY A 26 -12.62 2.37 2.87
C GLY A 26 -13.81 1.46 2.58
N ILE A 27 -13.52 0.22 2.18
CA ILE A 27 -14.49 -0.81 1.83
C ILE A 27 -14.13 -2.08 2.61
N ARG A 28 -15.13 -2.75 3.20
CA ARG A 28 -14.93 -4.07 3.82
C ARG A 28 -15.13 -5.17 2.80
N ILE A 29 -14.08 -5.95 2.54
CA ILE A 29 -14.11 -7.14 1.66
C ILE A 29 -13.63 -8.34 2.48
N PHE A 30 -14.46 -9.38 2.59
CA PHE A 30 -14.18 -10.57 3.42
C PHE A 30 -13.72 -10.24 4.86
N GLY A 31 -14.32 -9.21 5.47
CA GLY A 31 -13.99 -8.75 6.83
C GLY A 31 -12.78 -7.82 6.92
N ARG A 32 -11.94 -7.73 5.88
CA ARG A 32 -10.80 -6.80 5.82
C ARG A 32 -11.24 -5.42 5.37
N LEU A 33 -10.85 -4.37 6.11
CA LEU A 33 -11.02 -3.00 5.67
C LEU A 33 -9.90 -2.63 4.69
N ILE A 34 -10.27 -2.21 3.50
CA ILE A 34 -9.36 -1.75 2.44
C ILE A 34 -9.61 -0.26 2.27
N LYS A 35 -8.58 0.57 2.51
CA LYS A 35 -8.66 2.02 2.31
C LYS A 35 -7.86 2.45 1.08
N SER A 36 -6.75 1.78 0.79
CA SER A 36 -5.90 2.00 -0.38
C SER A 36 -5.88 0.80 -1.32
N ILE A 37 -5.90 1.08 -2.63
CA ILE A 37 -5.73 0.07 -3.66
C ILE A 37 -4.65 0.56 -4.63
N ILE A 38 -3.67 -0.29 -4.93
CA ILE A 38 -2.69 -0.04 -5.99
C ILE A 38 -3.11 -0.77 -7.27
N PHE A 39 -3.21 -0.05 -8.39
CA PHE A 39 -3.55 -0.60 -9.70
C PHE A 39 -2.29 -0.83 -10.51
N THR A 40 -1.88 -2.10 -10.62
CA THR A 40 -0.64 -2.50 -11.31
C THR A 40 -0.62 -4.01 -11.55
N THR A 41 0.16 -4.45 -12.53
CA THR A 41 0.53 -5.85 -12.74
C THR A 41 2.00 -6.14 -12.41
N ASP A 42 2.79 -5.10 -12.09
CA ASP A 42 4.21 -5.22 -11.80
C ASP A 42 4.43 -5.77 -10.38
N VAL A 43 5.04 -6.96 -10.29
CA VAL A 43 5.31 -7.65 -9.04
C VAL A 43 6.27 -6.87 -8.13
N ALA A 44 7.23 -6.15 -8.68
CA ALA A 44 8.15 -5.33 -7.89
C ALA A 44 7.41 -4.18 -7.21
N ILE A 45 6.48 -3.53 -7.92
CA ILE A 45 5.60 -2.48 -7.35
C ILE A 45 4.71 -3.07 -6.26
N ILE A 46 4.08 -4.22 -6.52
CA ILE A 46 3.20 -4.91 -5.55
C ILE A 46 3.94 -5.22 -4.26
N ARG A 47 5.15 -5.76 -4.36
CA ARG A 47 5.98 -6.15 -3.20
C ARG A 47 6.61 -4.96 -2.47
N ASN A 48 6.71 -3.81 -3.12
CA ASN A 48 7.40 -2.64 -2.61
C ASN A 48 6.45 -1.46 -2.32
N SER A 49 5.25 -1.75 -1.83
CA SER A 49 4.31 -0.75 -1.34
C SER A 49 3.63 -1.20 -0.05
N ASN A 50 3.00 -0.27 0.67
CA ASN A 50 2.12 -0.56 1.81
C ASN A 50 0.63 -0.37 1.48
N ALA A 51 0.21 -0.56 0.22
CA ALA A 51 -1.21 -0.57 -0.15
C ALA A 51 -1.98 -1.71 0.54
N ASP A 52 -3.24 -1.49 0.89
CA ASP A 52 -4.05 -2.53 1.54
C ASP A 52 -4.39 -3.67 0.57
N ALA A 53 -4.65 -3.35 -0.69
CA ALA A 53 -5.00 -4.30 -1.73
C ALA A 53 -4.36 -3.96 -3.08
N VAL A 54 -4.24 -4.98 -3.92
CA VAL A 54 -3.81 -4.86 -5.32
C VAL A 54 -5.01 -5.13 -6.20
N ILE A 55 -5.26 -4.26 -7.16
CA ILE A 55 -6.14 -4.54 -8.29
C ILE A 55 -5.24 -4.81 -9.49
N ALA A 56 -5.01 -6.09 -9.75
CA ALA A 56 -4.24 -6.54 -10.91
C ALA A 56 -5.22 -7.00 -11.98
N VAL A 57 -5.16 -6.37 -13.15
CA VAL A 57 -5.81 -6.92 -14.34
C VAL A 57 -4.75 -7.69 -15.11
N TYR A 58 -4.72 -8.99 -14.88
CA TYR A 58 -4.25 -9.91 -15.91
C TYR A 58 -5.47 -10.26 -16.78
N PRO A 59 -5.39 -10.20 -18.12
CA PRO A 59 -6.37 -10.91 -18.94
C PRO A 59 -6.36 -12.41 -18.63
#